data_AF-W3V7R9-F1
#
_entry.id   AF-W3V7R9-F1
#
_cell.length_a   1.000
_cell.length_b   1.000
_cell.length_c   1.000
_cell.angle_alpha   90.00
_cell.angle_beta   90.00
_cell.angle_gamma   90.00
#
_symmetry.space_group_name_H-M   'P 1'
#
loop_
_entity.id
_entity.type
_entity.pdbx_description
1 polymer ?
#
loop_
_entity_poly.entity_id
_entity_poly.type
_entity_poly.pdbx_seq_one_letter_code
_entity_poly.pdbx_strand_id
1 'polypeptide(L)'
;MIVNVEALINSLGKSYQEIFDERLIPYKSKPSGFSGDMVICLDMAKEGVFLSFYREEKRLKEIILILLDEKKSLYKFPNELPSPLIPLMFRQ
;
A
#
# COMPACT_ATOMS: atom_id res chain seq x y z
N MET A 1 -9.64 5.81 7.05
CA MET A 1 -8.48 6.38 7.76
C MET A 1 -7.50 6.80 6.69
N ILE A 2 -6.82 7.93 6.83
CA ILE A 2 -5.87 8.41 5.81
C ILE A 2 -4.52 7.73 6.05
N VAL A 3 -3.90 7.25 4.98
CA VAL A 3 -2.55 6.67 4.99
C VAL A 3 -1.58 7.67 4.40
N ASN A 4 -0.42 7.81 5.03
CA ASN A 4 0.66 8.64 4.50
C ASN A 4 1.42 7.84 3.42
N VAL A 5 1.07 8.08 2.15
CA VAL A 5 1.68 7.40 0.99
C VAL A 5 3.17 7.71 0.87
N GLU A 6 3.57 8.96 1.14
CA GLU A 6 4.99 9.36 1.11
C GLU A 6 5.83 8.57 2.11
N ALA A 7 5.34 8.47 3.36
CA ALA A 7 6.01 7.71 4.41
C ALA A 7 6.09 6.22 4.08
N LEU A 8 5.07 5.65 3.42
CA LEU A 8 5.12 4.27 2.94
C LEU A 8 6.18 4.07 1.86
N ILE A 9 6.29 4.98 0.88
CA ILE A 9 7.34 4.93 -0.14
C ILE A 9 8.73 4.99 0.51
N ASN A 10 8.91 5.89 1.48
CA ASN A 10 10.14 6.01 2.26
C ASN A 10 10.41 4.79 3.18
N SER A 11 9.44 3.88 3.32
CA SER A 11 9.55 2.64 4.08
C SER A 11 9.81 1.41 3.21
N LEU A 12 10.02 1.58 1.89
CA LEU A 12 10.46 0.48 1.03
C LEU A 12 11.73 -0.16 1.61
N GLY A 13 11.73 -1.49 1.68
CA GLY A 13 12.79 -2.26 2.31
C GLY A 13 12.76 -2.31 3.85
N LYS A 14 11.88 -1.59 4.56
CA LYS A 14 11.64 -1.82 6.00
C LYS A 14 10.79 -3.06 6.20
N SER A 15 10.94 -3.73 7.34
CA SER A 15 10.08 -4.85 7.71
C SER A 15 8.66 -4.39 8.04
N TYR A 16 7.69 -5.30 7.90
CA TYR A 16 6.31 -5.06 8.32
C TYR A 16 6.22 -4.56 9.77
N GLN A 17 7.05 -5.09 10.67
CA GLN A 17 7.00 -4.74 12.09
C GLN A 17 7.43 -3.28 12.31
N GLU A 18 8.52 -2.83 11.69
CA GLU A 18 8.97 -1.44 11.76
C GLU A 18 7.89 -0.46 11.25
N ILE A 19 7.27 -0.79 10.11
CA ILE A 19 6.21 0.04 9.52
C ILE A 19 4.96 0.08 10.41
N PHE A 20 4.63 -1.05 11.04
CA PHE A 20 3.51 -1.15 11.98
C PHE A 20 3.78 -0.37 13.27
N ASP A 21 4.99 -0.43 13.80
CA ASP A 21 5.40 0.30 15.02
C ASP A 21 5.44 1.82 14.79
N GLU A 22 5.81 2.25 13.57
CA GLU A 22 5.68 3.64 13.10
C GLU A 22 4.22 4.08 12.86
N ARG A 23 3.26 3.16 13.02
CA ARG A 23 1.81 3.38 12.84
C ARG A 23 1.41 3.81 11.42
N LEU A 24 2.21 3.44 10.42
CA LEU A 24 1.92 3.74 9.02
C LEU A 24 0.86 2.79 8.42
N ILE A 25 0.68 1.61 9.02
CA ILE A 25 -0.35 0.64 8.62
C ILE A 25 -1.41 0.55 9.74
N PRO A 26 -2.69 0.89 9.47
CA PRO A 26 -3.79 0.85 10.44
C PRO A 26 -4.15 -0.56 10.95
N TYR A 27 -3.81 -1.57 10.18
CA TYR A 27 -4.41 -2.89 10.28
C TYR A 27 -3.67 -3.79 11.25
N LYS A 28 -4.43 -4.46 12.13
CA LYS A 28 -3.92 -5.57 12.93
C LYS A 28 -3.67 -6.84 12.10
N SER A 29 -4.33 -6.96 10.94
CA SER A 29 -4.12 -8.08 10.03
C SER A 29 -2.72 -8.02 9.44
N LYS A 30 -1.98 -9.12 9.59
CA LYS A 30 -0.63 -9.27 9.04
C LYS A 30 -0.69 -9.61 7.55
N PRO A 31 0.36 -9.30 6.78
CA PRO A 31 0.47 -9.73 5.39
C PRO A 31 0.38 -11.27 5.29
N SER A 32 -0.30 -11.76 4.26
CA SER A 32 -0.53 -13.20 4.04
C SER A 32 -0.47 -13.54 2.54
N GLY A 33 -0.28 -14.83 2.22
CA GLY A 33 -0.17 -15.32 0.85
C GLY A 33 -0.13 -16.84 0.82
N PHE A 34 -0.21 -17.47 -0.36
CA PHE A 34 -0.29 -18.93 -0.46
C PHE A 34 1.04 -19.59 -0.06
N SER A 35 0.97 -20.82 0.43
CA SER A 35 2.18 -21.59 0.76
C SER A 35 3.02 -21.80 -0.50
N GLY A 36 4.31 -21.44 -0.43
CA GLY A 36 5.24 -21.51 -1.56
C GLY A 36 5.48 -20.17 -2.27
N ASP A 37 4.63 -19.15 -2.06
CA ASP A 37 4.86 -17.84 -2.67
C ASP A 37 6.06 -17.13 -2.03
N MET A 38 6.92 -16.50 -2.84
CA MET A 38 8.02 -15.69 -2.31
C MET A 38 7.56 -14.36 -1.70
N VAL A 39 6.29 -14.00 -1.91
CA VAL A 39 5.70 -12.73 -1.48
C VAL A 39 4.46 -13.00 -0.63
N ILE A 40 4.22 -12.14 0.35
CA ILE A 40 2.99 -12.05 1.13
C ILE A 40 2.44 -10.64 1.00
N CYS A 41 1.12 -10.49 1.02
CA CYS A 41 0.47 -9.22 0.70
C CYS A 41 -0.48 -8.78 1.80
N LEU A 42 -0.70 -7.47 1.87
CA LEU A 42 -1.71 -6.84 2.71
C LEU A 42 -2.57 -5.93 1.82
N ASP A 43 -3.83 -6.32 1.67
CA ASP A 43 -4.83 -5.54 0.94
C ASP A 43 -5.48 -4.50 1.87
N MET A 44 -5.23 -3.23 1.58
CA MET A 44 -5.80 -2.07 2.28
C MET A 44 -6.83 -1.40 1.37
N ALA A 45 -7.80 -2.17 0.89
CA ALA A 45 -8.79 -1.76 -0.12
C ALA A 45 -9.56 -0.48 0.24
N LYS A 46 -9.82 -0.21 1.52
CA LYS A 46 -10.51 1.03 1.95
C LYS A 46 -9.66 2.27 1.75
N GLU A 47 -8.35 2.11 1.84
CA GLU A 47 -7.34 3.13 1.64
C GLU A 47 -6.87 3.18 0.18
N GLY A 48 -7.28 2.22 -0.67
CA GLY A 48 -6.83 2.16 -2.06
C GLY A 48 -5.35 1.80 -2.21
N VAL A 49 -4.79 1.08 -1.22
CA VAL A 49 -3.38 0.70 -1.18
C VAL A 49 -3.26 -0.81 -1.08
N PHE A 50 -2.31 -1.40 -1.80
CA PHE A 50 -1.95 -2.79 -1.66
C PHE A 50 -0.43 -2.89 -1.44
N LEU A 51 -0.04 -3.60 -0.38
CA LEU A 51 1.34 -3.72 0.03
C LEU A 51 1.83 -5.16 -0.17
N SER A 52 2.97 -5.31 -0.81
CA SER A 52 3.62 -6.61 -1.01
C SER A 52 4.94 -6.65 -0.24
N PHE A 53 5.19 -7.77 0.45
CA PHE A 53 6.38 -7.99 1.26
C PHE A 53 7.06 -9.30 0.87
N TYR A 54 8.39 -9.37 0.95
CA TYR A 54 9.11 -10.64 0.85
C TYR A 54 8.69 -11.58 1.99
N ARG A 55 8.48 -12.87 1.73
CA ARG A 55 7.95 -13.79 2.75
C ARG A 55 8.90 -13.97 3.94
N GLU A 56 10.19 -14.20 3.67
CA GLU A 56 11.17 -14.54 4.70
C GLU A 56 11.42 -13.36 5.64
N GLU A 57 11.84 -12.23 5.08
CA GLU A 57 12.27 -11.05 5.84
C GLU A 57 11.11 -10.10 6.15
N LYS A 58 9.95 -10.29 5.50
CA LYS A 58 8.77 -9.41 5.59
C LYS A 58 9.09 -7.96 5.27
N ARG A 59 10.08 -7.73 4.41
CA ARG A 59 10.49 -6.39 3.96
C ARG A 59 9.55 -5.91 2.87
N LEU A 60 9.14 -4.65 2.96
CA LEU A 60 8.24 -4.03 1.98
C LEU A 60 8.93 -3.99 0.62
N LYS A 61 8.35 -4.72 -0.33
CA LYS A 61 8.87 -4.88 -1.69
C LYS A 61 8.22 -3.89 -2.64
N GLU A 62 6.91 -3.72 -2.55
CA GLU A 62 6.12 -3.01 -3.55
C GLU A 62 4.87 -2.39 -2.93
N ILE A 63 4.49 -1.24 -3.47
CA ILE A 63 3.30 -0.48 -3.09
C ILE A 63 2.50 -0.25 -4.37
N ILE A 64 1.25 -0.69 -4.38
CA ILE A 64 0.32 -0.43 -5.46
C ILE A 64 -0.75 0.55 -4.96
N LEU A 65 -0.94 1.64 -5.69
CA LEU A 65 -1.99 2.63 -5.43
C LEU A 65 -3.10 2.43 -6.46
N ILE A 66 -4.33 2.26 -5.99
CA ILE A 66 -5.51 2.12 -6.83
C ILE A 66 -6.08 3.53 -7.00
N LEU A 67 -5.73 4.21 -8.10
CA LEU A 67 -6.19 5.59 -8.31
C LEU A 67 -7.58 5.67 -8.97
N LEU A 68 -7.98 4.60 -9.65
CA LEU A 68 -9.25 4.49 -10.36
C LEU A 68 -9.80 3.07 -10.21
N ASP A 69 -11.11 2.96 -9.99
CA ASP A 69 -11.84 1.68 -9.95
C ASP A 69 -13.01 1.75 -10.95
N GLU A 70 -12.86 1.11 -12.11
CA GLU A 70 -13.85 1.14 -13.19
C GLU A 70 -15.22 0.57 -12.77
N LYS A 71 -15.23 -0.32 -11.77
CA LYS A 71 -16.46 -0.90 -11.22
C LYS A 71 -17.18 0.07 -10.27
N LYS A 72 -16.50 1.12 -9.83
CA LYS A 72 -17.02 2.15 -8.92
C LYS A 72 -16.77 3.54 -9.50
N SER A 73 -17.73 4.02 -10.31
CA SER A 73 -17.67 5.34 -10.94
C SER A 73 -17.47 6.52 -9.99
N LEU A 74 -17.85 6.37 -8.72
CA LEU A 74 -17.66 7.39 -7.67
C LEU A 74 -16.38 7.20 -6.84
N TYR A 75 -15.53 6.23 -7.21
CA TYR A 75 -14.28 6.01 -6.51
C TYR A 75 -13.36 7.22 -6.66
N LYS A 76 -12.86 7.68 -5.53
CA LYS A 76 -11.80 8.68 -5.43
C LYS A 76 -10.74 8.13 -4.52
N PHE A 77 -9.48 8.22 -4.94
CA PHE A 77 -8.37 7.83 -4.10
C PHE A 77 -8.41 8.64 -2.78
N PRO A 78 -8.43 7.99 -1.60
CA PRO A 78 -8.76 8.66 -0.35
C PRO A 78 -7.57 9.32 0.35
N ASN A 79 -6.35 9.19 -0.17
CA ASN A 79 -5.13 9.72 0.44
C ASN A 79 -4.46 10.79 -0.44
N GLU A 80 -3.54 11.53 0.15
CA GLU A 80 -2.69 12.47 -0.57
C GLU A 80 -1.60 11.71 -1.33
N LEU A 81 -1.36 12.12 -2.58
CA LEU A 81 -0.23 11.62 -3.36
C LEU A 81 1.00 12.50 -3.16
N PRO A 82 2.18 11.92 -2.94
CA PRO A 82 3.42 12.69 -2.80
C PRO A 82 3.82 13.31 -4.13
N SER A 83 4.41 14.51 -4.08
CA SER A 83 5.01 15.12 -5.27
C SER A 83 6.12 14.22 -5.84
N PRO A 84 6.21 14.01 -7.18
CA PRO A 84 5.47 14.70 -8.25
C PRO A 84 4.20 13.97 -8.72
N LEU A 85 3.70 12.97 -7.98
CA LEU A 85 2.50 12.22 -8.37
C LEU A 85 1.26 13.10 -8.17
N ILE A 86 0.53 13.34 -9.26
CA ILE A 86 -0.71 14.13 -9.23
C ILE A 86 -1.94 13.21 -9.13
N PRO A 87 -2.96 13.54 -8.30
CA PRO A 87 -4.16 12.72 -8.12
C PRO A 87 -5.01 12.52 -9.38
N LEU A 88 -4.97 13.49 -10.30
CA LEU A 88 -5.69 13.47 -11.57
C LEU A 88 -4.69 13.23 -12.69
N MET A 89 -4.50 11.97 -13.07
CA MET A 89 -3.71 11.60 -14.24
C MET A 89 -4.65 11.45 -15.44
N PHE A 90 -4.73 12.48 -16.29
CA PHE A 90 -5.37 12.36 -17.59
C PHE A 90 -4.39 11.75 -18.58
N ARG A 91 -4.82 10.70 -19.28
CA ARG A 91 -4.06 10.19 -20.43
C ARG A 91 -4.17 11.23 -21.55
N GLN A 92 -3.04 11.83 -21.94
CA GLN A 92 -2.96 12.62 -23.16
C GLN A 92 -2.99 11.73 -24.40
#